data_AF-A0A3D1H5S3-F1
#
_entry.id   AF-A0A3D1H5S3-F1
#
_cell.length_a   1.000
_cell.length_b   1.000
_cell.length_c   1.000
_cell.angle_alpha   90.00
_cell.angle_beta   90.00
_cell.angle_gamma   90.00
#
_symmetry.space_group_name_H-M   'P 1'
#
loop_
_entity.id
_entity.type
_entity.pdbx_description
1 polymer ?
#
loop_
_entity_poly.entity_id
_entity_poly.type
_entity_poly.pdbx_seq_one_letter_code
_entity_poly.pdbx_strand_id
1 'polypeptide(L)' 'MIDAWRIFPRMFLTVYIVLLYKCTIWFMELPTPTFEQSGLISVVVGAGAAWFGLYAGTAKDKINSK' A
#
# COMPACT_ATOMS: atom_id res chain seq x y z
N MET A 1 -4.84 -9.74 -26.20
CA MET A 1 -4.78 -10.69 -25.07
C MET A 1 -4.54 -9.88 -23.82
N ILE A 2 -5.45 -9.94 -22.85
CA ILE A 2 -5.30 -9.21 -21.57
C ILE A 2 -4.02 -9.69 -20.89
N ASP A 3 -3.14 -8.74 -20.58
CA ASP A 3 -1.90 -8.96 -19.88
C ASP A 3 -2.20 -9.33 -18.42
N ALA A 4 -2.51 -10.60 -18.17
CA ALA A 4 -2.94 -11.11 -16.86
C ALA A 4 -1.94 -10.75 -15.74
N TRP A 5 -0.66 -10.63 -16.09
CA TRP A 5 0.43 -10.27 -15.19
C TRP A 5 0.30 -8.84 -14.62
N ARG A 6 -0.42 -7.92 -15.29
CA ARG A 6 -0.62 -6.53 -14.83
C ARG A 6 -1.89 -6.34 -13.99
N ILE A 7 -2.82 -7.31 -14.03
CA ILE A 7 -4.06 -7.26 -13.24
C ILE A 7 -3.77 -7.52 -11.76
N PHE A 8 -2.87 -8.46 -11.47
CA PHE A 8 -2.50 -8.84 -10.10
C PHE A 8 -1.98 -7.66 -9.27
N PRO A 9 -0.97 -6.89 -9.72
CA PRO A 9 -0.46 -5.77 -8.93
C PRO A 9 -1.49 -4.64 -8.79
N ARG A 10 -2.39 -4.42 -9.76
CA ARG A 10 -3.46 -3.41 -9.66
C ARG A 10 -4.56 -3.80 -8.67
N MET A 11 -5.00 -5.06 -8.74
CA MET A 11 -5.96 -5.62 -7.79
C MET A 11 -5.40 -5.60 -6.36
N PHE A 12 -4.13 -6.00 -6.21
CA PHE A 12 -3.43 -5.97 -4.93
C PHE A 12 -3.36 -4.55 -4.34
N LEU A 13 -3.00 -3.56 -5.16
CA LEU A 13 -2.94 -2.16 -4.73
C LEU A 13 -4.33 -1.62 -4.34
N THR A 14 -5.38 -2.03 -5.05
CA THR A 14 -6.77 -1.64 -4.75
C THR A 14 -7.23 -2.23 -3.41
N VAL A 15 -7.00 -3.54 -3.19
CA VAL A 15 -7.29 -4.20 -1.90
C VAL A 15 -6.51 -3.53 -0.77
N TYR A 16 -5.26 -3.19 -1.02
CA TYR A 16 -4.39 -2.54 -0.06
C TYR A 16 -4.90 -1.15 0.35
N ILE A 17 -5.36 -0.32 -0.58
CA ILE A 17 -5.98 0.99 -0.29
C ILE A 17 -7.23 0.83 0.59
N VAL A 18 -8.09 -0.15 0.29
CA VAL A 18 -9.28 -0.44 1.10
C VAL A 18 -8.90 -0.88 2.51
N LEU A 19 -7.89 -1.73 2.65
CA LEU A 19 -7.37 -2.19 3.93
C LEU A 19 -6.81 -1.03 4.76
N LEU A 20 -6.04 -0.14 4.14
CA LEU A 20 -5.51 1.06 4.76
C LEU A 20 -6.64 1.95 5.30
N TYR A 21 -7.63 2.24 4.46
CA TYR A 21 -8.79 3.04 4.84
C TYR A 21 -9.52 2.44 6.05
N LYS A 22 -9.83 1.14 6.01
CA LYS A 22 -10.51 0.45 7.11
C LYS A 22 -9.68 0.43 8.39
N CYS A 23 -8.37 0.16 8.31
CA CYS A 23 -7.49 0.17 9.46
C CYS A 23 -7.38 1.56 10.09
N THR A 24 -7.27 2.62 9.27
CA THR A 24 -7.20 4.00 9.78
C THR A 24 -8.49 4.42 10.45
N ILE A 25 -9.66 4.17 9.84
CA ILE A 25 -10.95 4.51 10.44
C ILE A 25 -11.18 3.71 11.73
N TRP A 26 -10.90 2.40 11.72
CA TRP A 26 -10.97 1.58 12.91
C TRP A 26 -10.08 2.12 14.04
N PHE A 27 -8.84 2.53 13.74
CA PHE A 27 -7.93 3.07 14.75
C PHE A 27 -8.44 4.39 15.35
N MET A 28 -9.05 5.24 14.53
CA MET A 28 -9.63 6.52 14.96
C MET A 28 -10.93 6.35 15.77
N GLU A 29 -11.65 5.25 15.59
CA GLU A 29 -12.88 4.95 16.34
C GLU A 29 -12.63 4.37 17.74
N LEU A 30 -11.38 3.98 18.05
CA LEU A 30 -11.07 3.38 19.35
C LEU A 30 -11.17 4.43 20.48
N PRO A 31 -11.91 4.15 21.55
CA PRO A 31 -12.07 5.09 22.67
C PRO A 31 -10.77 5.31 23.45
N THR A 32 -9.89 4.30 23.46
CA THR A 32 -8.55 4.36 24.07
C THR A 32 -7.55 3.62 23.19
N PRO A 33 -6.90 4.29 22.23
CA PRO A 33 -5.93 3.65 21.35
C PRO A 33 -4.70 3.19 22.14
N THR A 34 -4.28 1.93 21.94
CA THR A 34 -3.10 1.36 22.61
C THR A 34 -1.84 1.44 21.73
N PHE A 35 -0.67 1.33 22.37
CA PHE A 35 0.61 1.36 21.67
C PHE A 35 0.73 0.22 20.64
N GLU A 36 0.29 -0.99 21.00
CA GLU A 36 0.33 -2.15 20.11
C GLU A 36 -0.52 -1.95 18.84
N GLN A 37 -1.70 -1.35 18.98
CA GLN A 37 -2.59 -1.03 17.86
C GLN A 37 -2.00 0.05 16.95
N SER A 38 -1.28 1.02 17.52
CA SER A 38 -0.52 2.00 16.74
C SER A 38 0.63 1.35 15.95
N GLY A 39 1.23 0.28 16.51
CA GLY A 39 2.23 -0.54 15.84
C GLY A 39 1.67 -1.26 14.62
N LEU A 40 0.45 -1.80 14.70
CA LEU A 40 -0.25 -2.40 13.56
C LEU A 40 -0.43 -1.39 12.42
N ILE A 41 -0.90 -0.17 12.73
CA ILE A 41 -1.08 0.89 11.72
C ILE A 41 0.25 1.29 11.08
N SER A 42 1.33 1.38 11.87
CA SER A 42 2.67 1.69 11.38
C SER A 42 3.17 0.65 10.36
N VAL A 43 3.01 -0.64 10.66
CA VAL A 43 3.39 -1.73 9.74
C VAL A 43 2.55 -1.67 8.46
N VAL A 44 1.24 -1.44 8.60
CA VAL A 44 0.34 -1.30 7.45
C VAL A 44 0.84 -0.14 6.58
N VAL A 45 0.95 1.09 7.10
CA VAL A 45 1.40 2.27 6.33
C VAL A 45 2.79 2.09 5.72
N GLY A 46 3.74 1.49 6.46
CA GLY A 46 5.10 1.23 6.00
C GLY A 46 5.15 0.29 4.80
N ALA A 47 4.35 -0.79 4.80
CA ALA A 47 4.20 -1.64 3.64
C ALA A 47 3.64 -0.87 2.44
N GLY A 48 2.73 0.08 2.66
CA GLY A 48 2.14 0.92 1.61
C GLY A 48 3.12 1.85 0.94
N ALA A 49 4.01 2.45 1.72
CA ALA A 49 5.10 3.25 1.19
C ALA A 49 6.05 2.43 0.28
N ALA A 50 6.34 1.18 0.67
CA ALA A 50 7.13 0.27 -0.17
C ALA A 50 6.41 -0.07 -1.49
N TRP A 51 5.12 -0.42 -1.44
CA TRP A 51 4.33 -0.71 -2.65
C TRP A 51 4.16 0.50 -3.55
N PHE A 52 3.91 1.68 -2.96
CA PHE A 52 3.88 2.94 -3.69
C PHE A 52 5.23 3.21 -4.37
N GLY A 53 6.35 2.99 -3.67
CA GLY A 53 7.69 3.10 -4.24
C GLY A 53 7.93 2.15 -5.41
N LEU A 54 7.47 0.90 -5.32
CA LEU A 54 7.57 -0.08 -6.40
C LEU A 54 6.72 0.29 -7.63
N TYR A 55 5.52 0.86 -7.41
CA TYR A 55 4.57 1.22 -8.50
C TYR A 55 4.83 2.60 -9.10
N ALA A 56 5.22 3.59 -8.28
CA ALA A 56 5.60 4.94 -8.72
C ALA A 56 7.05 4.97 -9.26
N GLY A 57 7.91 4.05 -8.81
CA GLY A 57 9.31 3.93 -9.21
C GLY A 57 9.55 3.14 -10.50
N THR A 58 8.51 2.53 -11.11
CA THR A 58 8.65 1.75 -12.36
C THR A 58 8.92 2.60 -13.61
N ALA A 59 9.25 3.89 -13.46
CA ALA A 59 9.65 4.78 -14.57
C ALA A 59 11.17 4.92 -14.74
N LYS A 60 12.01 4.15 -14.03
CA LYS A 60 13.47 4.32 -14.09
C LYS A 60 14.19 3.57 -15.22
N ASP A 61 13.52 2.66 -15.94
CA ASP A 61 14.08 1.99 -17.14
C ASP A 61 14.17 2.90 -18.38
N LYS A 62 13.87 4.19 -18.25
CA LYS A 62 14.10 5.21 -19.29
C LYS A 62 15.39 6.02 -19.09
N ILE A 63 16.25 5.69 -18.10
CA ILE A 63 17.47 6.46 -17.82
C ILE A 63 18.74 5.85 -18.47
N ASN A 64 18.78 4.55 -18.77
CA ASN A 64 19.89 3.92 -19.51
C ASN A 64 19.60 3.76 -21.02
N SER A 65 19.00 4.78 -21.62
CA SER A 65 19.00 4.94 -23.08
C SER A 65 19.81 6.17 -23.44
N LYS A 66 21.12 6.10 -23.25
CA LYS A 66 22.13 6.82 -24.04
C LYS A 66 23.51 6.30 -23.71
#